data_AF-A0A381PK43-F1
#
_entry.id   AF-A0A381PK43-F1
#
_cell.length_a   1.000
_cell.length_b   1.000
_cell.length_c   1.000
_cell.angle_alpha   90.00
_cell.angle_beta   90.00
_cell.angle_gamma   90.00
#
_symmetry.space_group_name_H-M   'P 1'
#
loop_
_entity.id
_entity.type
_entity.pdbx_description
1 polymer ?
#
loop_
_entity_poly.entity_id
_entity_poly.type
_entity_poly.pdbx_seq_one_letter_code
_entity_poly.pdbx_strand_id
1 'polypeptide(L)'
;MKNNSIFFLIVLGLWSCAENNADCTDCGGGLLEGYLYKEVTLEDVGKLAEIAVNTEIGACIRFKMDGTDFTEAVVVDECCCTQFQ
;
A
#
# COMPACT_ATOMS: atom_id res chain seq x y z
N MET A 1 -9.26 9.92 49.23
CA MET A 1 -9.22 8.78 48.29
C MET A 1 -7.94 8.93 47.49
N LYS A 2 -6.96 8.04 47.72
CA LYS A 2 -5.56 8.24 47.36
C LYS A 2 -5.04 6.99 46.64
N ASN A 3 -4.42 7.23 45.48
CA ASN A 3 -3.46 6.42 44.73
C ASN A 3 -4.03 5.22 43.94
N ASN A 4 -3.95 5.25 42.60
CA ASN A 4 -2.79 4.98 41.73
C ASN A 4 -2.56 3.47 41.55
N SER A 5 -2.89 2.95 40.37
CA SER A 5 -2.22 1.77 39.84
C SER A 5 -2.20 1.87 38.31
N ILE A 6 -1.02 2.20 37.81
CA ILE A 6 -0.63 2.15 36.41
C ILE A 6 -0.68 0.69 35.99
N PHE A 7 -1.57 0.33 35.06
CA PHE A 7 -1.40 -0.88 34.26
C PHE A 7 -1.10 -0.46 32.83
N PHE A 8 0.20 -0.47 32.55
CA PHE A 8 0.82 -0.29 31.26
C PHE A 8 0.36 -1.45 30.35
N LEU A 9 -0.57 -1.20 29.43
CA LEU A 9 -0.80 -2.08 28.29
C LEU A 9 -0.34 -1.36 27.02
N ILE A 10 0.93 -1.60 26.74
CA ILE A 10 1.55 -1.40 25.44
C ILE A 10 0.77 -2.25 24.43
N VAL A 11 0.01 -1.59 23.56
CA VAL A 11 -0.25 -2.07 22.21
C VAL A 11 0.08 -0.92 21.27
N LEU A 12 1.39 -0.69 21.15
CA LEU A 12 1.96 0.00 20.00
C LEU A 12 1.80 -0.92 18.79
N GLY A 13 1.10 -0.45 17.77
CA GLY A 13 1.10 -1.08 16.44
C GLY A 13 -0.28 -1.40 15.89
N LEU A 14 -1.15 -0.40 15.72
CA LEU A 14 -2.28 -0.53 14.80
C LEU A 14 -2.35 0.72 13.91
N TRP A 15 -2.00 0.47 12.65
CA TRP A 15 -2.42 1.19 11.45
C TRP A 15 -2.22 2.70 11.40
N SER A 16 -1.09 3.11 10.81
CA SER A 16 -1.06 4.30 9.96
C SER A 16 -1.82 4.03 8.65
N CYS A 17 -3.13 3.81 8.74
CA CYS A 17 -4.03 4.24 7.66
C CYS A 17 -4.37 5.69 8.00
N ALA A 18 -3.56 6.62 7.50
CA ALA A 18 -3.90 8.02 7.59
C ALA A 18 -5.12 8.26 6.69
N GLU A 19 -6.18 8.74 7.33
CA GLU A 19 -7.53 8.99 6.83
C GLU A 19 -8.48 7.78 6.71
N ASN A 20 -9.56 7.89 7.48
CA ASN A 20 -10.74 7.05 7.47
C ASN A 20 -11.45 7.16 6.11
N ASN A 21 -11.02 6.41 5.10
CA ASN A 21 -11.87 6.12 3.94
C ASN A 21 -12.29 4.65 4.01
N ALA A 22 -13.58 4.46 4.31
CA ALA A 22 -14.27 3.18 4.20
C ALA A 22 -14.09 2.54 2.81
N ASP A 23 -13.71 3.35 1.82
CA ASP A 23 -13.44 3.00 0.42
C ASP A 23 -12.24 2.06 0.22
N CYS A 24 -11.33 1.92 1.20
CA CYS A 24 -10.27 0.90 1.13
C CYS A 24 -10.80 -0.55 1.17
N THR A 25 -12.03 -0.74 1.63
CA THR A 25 -12.71 -2.04 1.59
C THR A 25 -13.28 -2.34 0.19
N ASP A 26 -13.62 -1.29 -0.56
CA ASP A 26 -14.30 -1.35 -1.87
C ASP A 26 -13.33 -1.46 -3.05
N CYS A 27 -12.04 -1.19 -2.85
CA CYS A 27 -11.04 -1.34 -3.91
C CYS A 27 -10.55 -2.79 -4.12
N GLY A 28 -11.50 -3.71 -4.25
CA GLY A 28 -11.23 -5.04 -4.78
C GLY A 28 -10.57 -6.01 -3.79
N GLY A 29 -10.92 -5.91 -2.50
CA GLY A 29 -10.72 -7.00 -1.55
C GLY A 29 -9.39 -6.93 -0.79
N GLY A 30 -9.45 -6.51 0.47
CA GLY A 30 -8.27 -6.28 1.30
C GLY A 30 -7.29 -7.44 1.35
N LEU A 31 -5.99 -7.19 1.10
CA LEU A 31 -4.90 -8.18 1.14
C LEU A 31 -5.20 -9.53 0.44
N LEU A 32 -6.22 -9.63 -0.41
CA LEU A 32 -6.55 -10.88 -1.05
C LEU A 32 -5.52 -11.09 -2.16
N GLU A 33 -4.71 -12.13 -1.97
CA GLU A 33 -3.74 -12.67 -2.92
C GLU A 33 -2.43 -11.87 -3.11
N GLY A 34 -2.08 -11.01 -2.15
CA GLY A 34 -0.75 -10.40 -2.07
C GLY A 34 -0.49 -9.23 -3.04
N TYR A 35 -1.55 -8.69 -3.65
CA TYR A 35 -1.45 -7.48 -4.46
C TYR A 35 -1.42 -6.21 -3.60
N LEU A 36 -0.61 -5.25 -4.03
CA LEU A 36 -0.43 -3.92 -3.47
C LEU A 36 -0.80 -2.86 -4.52
N TYR A 37 -1.07 -1.65 -4.07
CA TYR A 37 -1.38 -0.51 -4.91
C TYR A 37 -0.45 0.66 -4.61
N LYS A 38 0.00 1.35 -5.65
CA LYS A 38 0.78 2.60 -5.51
C LYS A 38 0.66 3.48 -6.75
N GLU A 39 1.01 4.74 -6.57
CA GLU A 39 1.34 5.64 -7.66
C GLU A 39 2.76 5.36 -8.17
N VAL A 40 2.95 5.35 -9.48
CA VAL A 40 4.24 5.13 -10.12
C VAL A 40 5.14 6.34 -9.86
N THR A 41 6.27 6.10 -9.22
CA THR A 41 7.35 7.08 -9.04
C THR A 41 8.41 6.95 -10.13
N LEU A 42 9.31 7.92 -10.23
CA LEU A 42 10.44 7.87 -11.17
C LEU A 42 11.32 6.61 -10.98
N GLU A 43 11.48 6.15 -9.74
CA GLU A 43 12.27 4.96 -9.42
C GLU A 43 11.57 3.66 -9.88
N ASP A 44 10.24 3.66 -9.90
CA ASP A 44 9.46 2.49 -10.30
C ASP A 44 9.49 2.26 -11.81
N VAL A 45 9.53 3.33 -12.61
CA VAL A 45 9.49 3.25 -14.08
C VAL A 45 10.56 2.30 -14.63
N GLY A 46 11.78 2.39 -14.09
CA GLY A 46 12.88 1.50 -14.50
C GLY A 46 12.58 0.04 -14.22
N LYS A 47 12.12 -0.27 -13.00
CA LYS A 47 11.83 -1.64 -12.56
C LYS A 47 10.59 -2.23 -13.25
N LEU A 48 9.58 -1.40 -13.54
CA LEU A 48 8.38 -1.82 -14.27
C LEU A 48 8.71 -2.16 -15.73
N ALA A 49 9.65 -1.45 -16.34
CA ALA A 49 10.13 -1.77 -17.68
C ALA A 49 10.82 -3.14 -17.74
N GLU A 50 11.46 -3.60 -16.66
CA GLU A 50 12.09 -4.94 -16.58
C GLU A 50 11.05 -6.08 -16.70
N ILE A 51 9.81 -5.84 -16.28
CA ILE A 51 8.68 -6.78 -16.44
C ILE A 51 7.74 -6.41 -17.59
N ALA A 52 8.22 -5.60 -18.55
CA ALA A 52 7.49 -5.16 -19.74
C ALA A 52 6.17 -4.41 -19.44
N VAL A 53 6.10 -3.73 -18.30
CA VAL A 53 4.97 -2.86 -17.95
C VAL A 53 5.35 -1.42 -18.28
N ASN A 54 4.74 -0.90 -19.36
CA ASN A 54 4.88 0.48 -19.77
C ASN A 54 3.81 1.33 -19.09
N THR A 55 4.24 2.31 -18.30
CA THR A 55 3.35 3.22 -17.58
C THR A 55 4.06 4.56 -17.36
N GLU A 56 3.30 5.56 -16.94
CA GLU A 56 3.80 6.93 -16.72
C GLU A 56 3.90 7.21 -15.22
N ILE A 57 4.78 8.15 -14.86
CA ILE A 57 4.85 8.67 -13.49
C ILE A 57 3.49 9.30 -13.16
N GLY A 58 2.95 8.99 -11.98
CA GLY A 58 1.61 9.44 -11.58
C GLY A 58 0.48 8.48 -11.95
N ALA A 59 0.75 7.43 -12.74
CA ALA A 59 -0.23 6.40 -12.99
C ALA A 59 -0.38 5.47 -11.76
N CYS A 60 -1.55 4.86 -11.64
CA CYS A 60 -1.83 3.92 -10.56
C CYS A 60 -1.56 2.49 -11.01
N ILE A 61 -0.89 1.72 -10.18
CA ILE A 61 -0.60 0.31 -10.47
C ILE A 61 -1.09 -0.59 -9.35
N ARG A 62 -1.60 -1.75 -9.74
CA ARG A 62 -1.77 -2.91 -8.87
C ARG A 62 -0.64 -3.90 -9.16
N PHE A 63 0.14 -4.23 -8.14
CA PHE A 63 1.40 -4.96 -8.33
C PHE A 63 1.68 -5.99 -7.23
N LYS A 64 2.62 -6.88 -7.50
CA LYS A 64 3.26 -7.78 -6.53
C LYS A 64 4.76 -7.53 -6.52
N MET A 65 5.39 -7.82 -5.38
CA MET A 65 6.84 -7.77 -5.23
C MET A 65 7.38 -9.10 -4.69
N ASP A 66 8.62 -9.40 -5.06
CA ASP A 66 9.50 -10.31 -4.34
C ASP A 66 10.72 -9.51 -3.86
N GLY A 67 10.82 -9.30 -2.55
CA GLY A 67 11.77 -8.33 -1.99
C GLY A 67 11.47 -6.91 -2.45
N THR A 68 12.35 -6.35 -3.29
CA THR A 68 12.30 -4.98 -3.81
C THR A 68 11.92 -4.87 -5.28
N ASP A 69 11.68 -6.02 -5.93
CA ASP A 69 11.53 -6.13 -7.37
C ASP A 69 10.09 -6.50 -7.70
N PHE A 70 9.54 -5.87 -8.75
CA PHE A 70 8.20 -6.17 -9.21
C PHE A 70 8.17 -7.54 -9.89
N THR A 71 7.19 -8.37 -9.54
CA THR A 71 6.97 -9.68 -10.18
C THR A 71 5.76 -9.68 -11.11
N GLU A 72 4.74 -8.88 -10.78
CA GLU A 72 3.54 -8.66 -11.58
C GLU A 72 3.10 -7.21 -11.40
N ALA A 73 2.66 -6.52 -12.47
CA ALA A 73 2.05 -5.21 -12.35
C ALA A 73 1.05 -4.95 -13.48
N VAL A 74 -0.03 -4.24 -13.16
CA VAL A 74 -1.06 -3.80 -14.09
C VAL A 74 -1.44 -2.36 -13.76
N VAL A 75 -1.58 -1.53 -14.79
CA VAL A 75 -2.08 -0.15 -14.64
C VAL A 75 -3.57 -0.18 -14.36
N VAL A 76 -4.01 0.60 -13.37
CA VAL A 76 -5.41 0.73 -12.94
C VAL A 76 -5.79 2.21 -12.88
N ASP A 77 -7.09 2.50 -12.91
CA ASP A 77 -7.57 3.88 -12.94
C ASP A 77 -7.47 4.59 -11.57
N GLU A 78 -7.49 3.84 -10.46
CA GLU A 78 -7.51 4.40 -9.10
C GLU A 78 -6.37 3.85 -8.23
N CYS A 79 -5.61 4.76 -7.61
CA CYS A 79 -4.57 4.47 -6.62
C CYS A 79 -5.23 4.24 -5.27
N CYS A 80 -5.91 3.12 -5.14
CA CYS A 80 -6.55 2.81 -3.88
C CYS A 80 -5.52 2.54 -2.80
N CYS A 81 -5.65 3.21 -1.66
CA CYS A 81 -4.83 2.98 -0.47
C CYS A 81 -3.32 3.05 -0.79
N THR A 82 -2.83 4.24 -1.17
CA THR A 82 -1.41 4.53 -1.30
C THR A 82 -0.70 4.34 0.05
N GLN A 83 -0.37 3.09 0.39
CA GLN A 83 0.38 2.77 1.62
C GLN A 83 1.87 3.13 1.49
N PHE A 84 2.31 3.46 0.28
CA PHE A 84 3.68 3.84 -0.05
C PHE A 84 3.64 5.20 -0.73
N GLN A 85 3.55 6.25 0.08
CA GLN A 85 3.88 7.61 -0.34
C GLN A 85 5.27 7.97 0.17
#